data_AF-A0A955VCZ4-F1
#
_entry.id   AF-A0A955VCZ4-F1
#
_cell.length_a   1.000
_cell.length_b   1.000
_cell.length_c   1.000
_cell.angle_alpha   90.00
_cell.angle_beta   90.00
_cell.angle_gamma   90.00
#
_symmetry.space_group_name_H-M   'P 1'
#
loop_
_entity.id
_entity.type
_entity.pdbx_description
1 polymer ?
#
loop_
_entity_poly.entity_id
_entity_poly.type
_entity_poly.pdbx_seq_one_letter_code
_entity_poly.pdbx_strand_id
1 'polypeptide(L)'
;MTVIGCTAQLPATTTLVTGQDNAFNGAGDTLVCGGADLTVFNAARTYYVMPGGKVRMVTGNLSGATFYVQGGGVFDGPSVNGGGDVVVAGAGALLTYLGGVQVRSCPDGVTFDTSLLSAQCPAYDPTPSVTAGAVTLASSCPGAAVEVPFTAHGAFAGDNRFTLQLSDASGSFASPTTLGDPLSASGTFSATIPQGTPPGTGYRLRVHATRPAVDGEAAGTFEVAARPTAAFTMSAATVLEGTAVTMTNASTGATSYAWTFGGGGEPATYADADPGSVTWAEEGAKSVSLTVGNAGGCFHTVTKQVTVLSCHPKVPGNAQVVTGTGSGGGGGVNVWVCDGGSYSAGGGSYSIFVEPGGTYTRTGGGSYTVYVAD
;
A
#
# COMPACT_ATOMS: atom_id res chain seq x y z
N MET A 1 64.35 9.25 7.16
CA MET A 1 63.44 8.67 6.16
C MET A 1 62.53 9.79 5.70
N THR A 2 62.70 10.23 4.46
CA THR A 2 62.22 11.51 3.93
C THR A 2 60.71 11.48 3.76
N VAL A 3 59.99 12.28 4.54
CA VAL A 3 58.55 12.51 4.36
C VAL A 3 58.41 13.44 3.15
N ILE A 4 57.98 12.89 2.02
CA ILE A 4 57.52 13.69 0.88
C ILE A 4 55.99 13.59 0.89
N GLY A 5 55.35 14.68 1.36
CA GLY A 5 53.93 15.02 1.15
C GLY A 5 52.90 14.37 2.08
N CYS A 6 52.59 14.99 3.22
CA CYS A 6 51.38 14.72 4.02
C CYS A 6 50.19 15.60 3.62
N THR A 7 50.37 16.40 2.57
CA THR A 7 49.35 17.26 1.97
C THR A 7 48.96 16.67 0.64
N ALA A 8 47.65 16.49 0.44
CA ALA A 8 47.11 16.02 -0.82
C ALA A 8 46.25 17.13 -1.44
N GLN A 9 46.52 17.48 -2.71
CA GLN A 9 45.67 18.39 -3.46
C GLN A 9 44.54 17.60 -4.09
N LEU A 10 43.29 17.96 -3.78
CA LEU A 10 42.11 17.35 -4.39
C LEU A 10 41.97 17.85 -5.84
N PRO A 11 41.99 16.99 -6.85
CA PRO A 11 41.69 17.41 -8.22
C PRO A 11 40.27 17.95 -8.34
N ALA A 12 40.05 18.94 -9.20
CA ALA A 12 38.72 19.50 -9.44
C ALA A 12 37.71 18.47 -10.00
N THR A 13 38.20 17.36 -10.56
CA THR A 13 37.41 16.25 -11.11
C THR A 13 37.11 15.15 -10.07
N THR A 14 37.34 15.42 -8.78
CA THR A 14 37.11 14.43 -7.72
C THR A 14 35.61 14.16 -7.57
N THR A 15 35.23 12.87 -7.56
CA THR A 15 33.84 12.47 -7.31
C THR A 15 33.54 12.42 -5.82
N LEU A 16 32.35 12.87 -5.42
CA LEU A 16 31.91 12.92 -4.04
C LEU A 16 31.10 11.70 -3.64
N VAL A 17 31.39 11.12 -2.47
CA VAL A 17 30.58 10.05 -1.86
C VAL A 17 30.09 10.53 -0.48
N THR A 18 28.77 10.60 -0.31
CA THR A 18 28.09 11.13 0.90
C THR A 18 27.18 10.12 1.61
N GLY A 19 27.11 8.87 1.15
CA GLY A 19 26.24 7.82 1.70
C GLY A 19 26.85 6.41 1.60
N GLN A 20 26.03 5.37 1.80
CA GLN A 20 26.42 3.96 1.55
C GLN A 20 26.43 3.72 0.04
N ASP A 21 27.61 3.58 -0.57
CA ASP A 21 27.76 3.26 -1.99
C ASP A 21 28.53 1.94 -2.17
N ASN A 22 27.79 0.91 -2.53
CA ASN A 22 28.27 -0.47 -2.59
C ASN A 22 28.66 -0.94 -4.00
N ALA A 23 29.03 -0.05 -4.93
CA ALA A 23 29.59 -0.47 -6.23
C ALA A 23 30.19 0.68 -7.06
N PHE A 24 31.01 1.56 -6.50
CA PHE A 24 31.54 2.67 -7.31
C PHE A 24 32.57 2.19 -8.34
N ASN A 25 32.14 2.15 -9.61
CA ASN A 25 32.94 1.89 -10.81
C ASN A 25 33.15 3.16 -11.65
N GLY A 26 32.89 4.35 -11.09
CA GLY A 26 33.02 5.63 -11.80
C GLY A 26 34.46 5.87 -12.27
N ALA A 27 34.70 6.90 -13.10
CA ALA A 27 36.02 7.27 -13.61
C ALA A 27 36.58 8.49 -12.84
N GLY A 28 37.80 8.40 -12.27
CA GLY A 28 38.47 9.49 -11.55
C GLY A 28 38.77 9.23 -10.07
N ASP A 29 39.40 10.23 -9.43
CA ASP A 29 39.70 10.30 -8.00
C ASP A 29 38.43 10.50 -7.16
N THR A 30 38.44 10.09 -5.89
CA THR A 30 37.22 10.04 -5.05
C THR A 30 37.43 10.63 -3.65
N LEU A 31 36.53 11.51 -3.22
CA LEU A 31 36.45 12.05 -1.86
C LEU A 31 35.30 11.36 -1.10
N VAL A 32 35.65 10.68 -0.02
CA VAL A 32 34.72 9.97 0.86
C VAL A 32 34.41 10.86 2.06
N CYS A 33 33.21 11.45 2.07
CA CYS A 33 32.77 12.31 3.16
C CYS A 33 32.49 11.50 4.44
N GLY A 34 32.39 12.18 5.58
CA GLY A 34 32.02 11.50 6.81
C GLY A 34 30.61 10.92 6.76
N GLY A 35 30.44 9.69 7.25
CA GLY A 35 29.20 8.93 7.18
C GLY A 35 29.03 8.14 5.88
N ALA A 36 29.90 8.34 4.88
CA ALA A 36 29.95 7.50 3.69
C ALA A 36 30.66 6.17 3.99
N ASP A 37 30.16 5.08 3.40
CA ASP A 37 30.82 3.77 3.37
C ASP A 37 30.94 3.37 1.90
N LEU A 38 32.18 3.36 1.41
CA LEU A 38 32.50 3.11 0.01
C LEU A 38 33.15 1.74 -0.12
N THR A 39 32.52 0.86 -0.90
CA THR A 39 33.14 -0.40 -1.30
C THR A 39 33.85 -0.26 -2.65
N VAL A 40 35.15 -0.57 -2.68
CA VAL A 40 36.01 -0.41 -3.87
C VAL A 40 36.46 -1.77 -4.43
N PHE A 41 36.46 -1.88 -5.77
CA PHE A 41 36.99 -3.02 -6.53
C PHE A 41 38.05 -2.53 -7.53
N ASN A 42 39.24 -3.16 -7.54
CA ASN A 42 40.36 -2.85 -8.45
C ASN A 42 40.73 -1.36 -8.53
N ALA A 43 41.66 -0.91 -7.69
CA ALA A 43 42.01 0.50 -7.59
C ALA A 43 43.36 0.78 -8.26
N ALA A 44 43.39 1.75 -9.18
CA ALA A 44 44.61 2.37 -9.71
C ALA A 44 44.53 3.90 -9.58
N ARG A 45 43.95 4.39 -8.48
CA ARG A 45 43.51 5.78 -8.31
C ARG A 45 43.65 6.29 -6.88
N THR A 46 43.38 7.58 -6.68
CA THR A 46 43.50 8.23 -5.37
C THR A 46 42.15 8.34 -4.67
N TYR A 47 42.13 7.92 -3.40
CA TYR A 47 40.97 8.07 -2.50
C TYR A 47 41.34 8.99 -1.34
N TYR A 48 40.49 9.96 -1.08
CA TYR A 48 40.62 10.91 0.02
C TYR A 48 39.53 10.58 1.04
N VAL A 49 39.92 10.14 2.23
CA VAL A 49 38.98 9.69 3.28
C VAL A 49 38.98 10.72 4.39
N MET A 50 37.85 11.40 4.55
CA MET A 50 37.64 12.38 5.61
C MET A 50 37.30 11.69 6.95
N PRO A 51 37.34 12.43 8.09
CA PRO A 51 36.88 11.92 9.36
C PRO A 51 35.45 11.36 9.26
N GLY A 52 35.23 10.15 9.77
CA GLY A 52 33.94 9.45 9.71
C GLY A 52 33.64 8.75 8.39
N GLY A 53 34.45 8.94 7.35
CA GLY A 53 34.33 8.23 6.09
C GLY A 53 34.97 6.86 6.20
N LYS A 54 34.37 5.86 5.55
CA LYS A 54 34.90 4.50 5.50
C LYS A 54 35.11 4.06 4.06
N VAL A 55 36.28 3.50 3.81
CA VAL A 55 36.58 2.79 2.56
C VAL A 55 36.84 1.34 2.88
N ARG A 56 36.08 0.46 2.24
CA ARG A 56 36.26 -0.99 2.29
C ARG A 56 36.73 -1.51 0.94
N MET A 57 37.81 -2.30 0.94
CA MET A 57 38.24 -3.03 -0.24
C MET A 57 37.86 -4.50 -0.10
N VAL A 58 37.23 -5.07 -1.12
CA VAL A 58 36.66 -6.43 -1.03
C VAL A 58 37.51 -7.47 -1.73
N THR A 59 38.03 -7.20 -2.94
CA THR A 59 39.02 -8.04 -3.66
C THR A 59 39.48 -7.31 -4.93
N GLY A 60 40.78 -7.27 -5.22
CA GLY A 60 41.29 -6.71 -6.48
C GLY A 60 42.79 -6.44 -6.51
N ASN A 61 43.34 -6.24 -7.71
CA ASN A 61 44.69 -5.73 -7.90
C ASN A 61 44.71 -4.26 -7.48
N LEU A 62 45.59 -3.90 -6.55
CA LEU A 62 45.72 -2.55 -6.01
C LEU A 62 46.83 -1.73 -6.70
N SER A 63 47.53 -2.32 -7.67
CA SER A 63 48.65 -1.71 -8.37
C SER A 63 48.33 -0.28 -8.86
N GLY A 64 48.80 0.72 -8.11
CA GLY A 64 48.64 2.14 -8.41
C GLY A 64 47.60 2.89 -7.57
N ALA A 65 46.98 2.27 -6.58
CA ALA A 65 46.08 2.94 -5.64
C ALA A 65 46.83 3.73 -4.55
N THR A 66 46.32 4.91 -4.22
CA THR A 66 46.78 5.69 -3.06
C THR A 66 45.59 6.09 -2.19
N PHE A 67 45.69 5.84 -0.88
CA PHE A 67 44.66 6.23 0.09
C PHE A 67 45.20 7.28 1.03
N TYR A 68 44.62 8.48 1.01
CA TYR A 68 44.89 9.50 2.01
C TYR A 68 43.80 9.46 3.07
N VAL A 69 44.12 9.02 4.29
CA VAL A 69 43.16 8.83 5.37
C VAL A 69 43.41 9.84 6.48
N GLN A 70 42.46 10.75 6.69
CA GLN A 70 42.51 11.69 7.81
C GLN A 70 42.22 11.01 9.15
N GLY A 71 42.61 11.67 10.25
CA GLY A 71 42.27 11.20 11.60
C GLY A 71 40.76 11.03 11.77
N GLY A 72 40.32 9.89 12.30
CA GLY A 72 38.90 9.53 12.39
C GLY A 72 38.29 8.91 11.13
N GLY A 73 39.02 8.83 10.01
CA GLY A 73 38.63 8.04 8.84
C GLY A 73 39.01 6.56 9.01
N VAL A 74 38.32 5.68 8.28
CA VAL A 74 38.52 4.22 8.34
C VAL A 74 38.92 3.67 6.97
N PHE A 75 40.00 2.89 6.96
CA PHE A 75 40.37 2.04 5.82
C PHE A 75 40.36 0.57 6.24
N ASP A 76 39.63 -0.24 5.49
CA ASP A 76 39.47 -1.68 5.72
C ASP A 76 39.76 -2.45 4.43
N GLY A 77 40.86 -3.20 4.35
CA GLY A 77 41.28 -3.91 3.13
C GLY A 77 41.65 -5.38 3.35
N PRO A 78 41.77 -6.22 2.31
CA PRO A 78 42.23 -7.60 2.47
C PRO A 78 43.77 -7.66 2.59
N SER A 79 44.31 -8.81 3.02
CA SER A 79 45.74 -9.11 2.84
C SER A 79 46.07 -9.21 1.35
N VAL A 80 46.84 -8.28 0.82
CA VAL A 80 47.25 -8.27 -0.59
C VAL A 80 48.65 -8.86 -0.76
N ASN A 81 48.79 -9.77 -1.72
CA ASN A 81 50.08 -10.23 -2.20
C ASN A 81 50.49 -9.36 -3.40
N GLY A 82 51.31 -8.33 -3.19
CA GLY A 82 51.85 -7.53 -4.28
C GLY A 82 52.27 -6.14 -3.82
N GLY A 83 53.56 -5.84 -3.86
CA GLY A 83 54.12 -4.56 -3.41
C GLY A 83 53.89 -3.43 -4.41
N GLY A 84 53.09 -2.45 -4.04
CA GLY A 84 52.89 -1.22 -4.81
C GLY A 84 52.02 -0.16 -4.12
N ASP A 85 51.22 -0.55 -3.13
CA ASP A 85 50.14 0.28 -2.62
C ASP A 85 50.56 1.14 -1.44
N VAL A 86 50.05 2.37 -1.40
CA VAL A 86 50.43 3.36 -0.39
C VAL A 86 49.18 3.85 0.34
N VAL A 87 49.12 3.56 1.64
CA VAL A 87 48.18 4.23 2.55
C VAL A 87 48.94 5.34 3.27
N VAL A 88 48.56 6.59 3.03
CA VAL A 88 49.04 7.77 3.75
C VAL A 88 48.04 8.08 4.85
N ALA A 89 48.39 7.81 6.10
CA ALA A 89 47.46 7.92 7.22
C ALA A 89 47.90 9.00 8.22
N GLY A 90 46.96 9.88 8.58
CA GLY A 90 47.14 10.88 9.63
C GLY A 90 47.02 10.27 11.04
N ALA A 91 47.48 11.01 12.04
CA ALA A 91 47.26 10.64 13.45
C ALA A 91 45.75 10.43 13.74
N GLY A 92 45.40 9.26 14.30
CA GLY A 92 44.02 8.91 14.66
C GLY A 92 43.20 8.24 13.54
N ALA A 93 43.77 7.92 12.39
CA ALA A 93 43.13 7.08 11.38
C ALA A 93 43.05 5.62 11.87
N LEU A 94 41.94 4.92 11.59
CA LEU A 94 41.81 3.49 11.88
C LEU A 94 42.10 2.67 10.62
N LEU A 95 43.11 1.81 10.69
CA LEU A 95 43.52 0.93 9.60
C LEU A 95 43.36 -0.53 10.03
N THR A 96 42.56 -1.31 9.30
CA THR A 96 42.39 -2.74 9.54
C THR A 96 42.90 -3.56 8.35
N TYR A 97 43.57 -4.68 8.66
CA TYR A 97 44.05 -5.70 7.70
C TYR A 97 45.03 -5.18 6.61
N LEU A 98 46.27 -4.85 7.01
CA LEU A 98 47.30 -4.24 6.15
C LEU A 98 48.32 -5.22 5.52
N GLY A 99 47.99 -6.50 5.36
CA GLY A 99 48.95 -7.48 4.81
C GLY A 99 49.45 -7.05 3.43
N GLY A 100 50.74 -6.73 3.28
CA GLY A 100 51.37 -6.36 2.00
C GLY A 100 51.28 -4.88 1.58
N VAL A 101 50.62 -4.02 2.35
CA VAL A 101 50.42 -2.59 2.03
C VAL A 101 51.54 -1.73 2.63
N GLN A 102 52.10 -0.78 1.87
CA GLN A 102 53.02 0.21 2.43
C GLN A 102 52.23 1.31 3.14
N VAL A 103 52.37 1.41 4.46
CA VAL A 103 51.78 2.51 5.23
C VAL A 103 52.81 3.62 5.43
N ARG A 104 52.47 4.83 5.00
CA ARG A 104 53.18 6.06 5.32
C ARG A 104 52.42 6.82 6.40
N SER A 105 53.01 6.94 7.58
CA SER A 105 52.46 7.70 8.69
C SER A 105 52.74 9.20 8.54
N CYS A 106 51.72 10.02 8.78
CA CYS A 106 51.80 11.48 8.84
C CYS A 106 51.55 11.97 10.28
N PRO A 107 52.60 12.27 11.05
CA PRO A 107 52.49 12.66 12.47
C PRO A 107 51.69 13.94 12.68
N ASP A 108 51.84 14.91 11.77
CA ASP A 108 51.13 16.19 11.81
C ASP A 108 49.72 16.12 11.19
N GLY A 109 49.27 14.91 10.84
CA GLY A 109 48.01 14.65 10.17
C GLY A 109 48.11 14.72 8.64
N VAL A 110 47.06 14.24 7.98
CA VAL A 110 46.86 14.39 6.54
C VAL A 110 46.00 15.62 6.31
N THR A 111 46.47 16.56 5.51
CA THR A 111 45.70 17.76 5.16
C THR A 111 45.31 17.73 3.69
N PHE A 112 44.06 18.11 3.43
CA PHE A 112 43.55 18.28 2.07
C PHE A 112 43.46 19.78 1.79
N ASP A 113 43.90 20.22 0.61
CA ASP A 113 43.48 21.54 0.12
C ASP A 113 42.03 21.42 -0.33
N THR A 114 41.11 21.74 0.58
CA THR A 114 39.68 21.55 0.36
C THR A 114 38.98 22.77 -0.20
N SER A 115 39.72 23.79 -0.63
CA SER A 115 39.20 25.06 -1.15
C SER A 115 38.23 24.91 -2.33
N LEU A 116 38.26 23.76 -3.02
CA LEU A 116 37.42 23.47 -4.18
C LEU A 116 36.26 22.49 -3.93
N LEU A 117 36.22 21.75 -2.80
CA LEU A 117 35.21 20.68 -2.57
C LEU A 117 34.71 20.50 -1.12
N SER A 118 35.38 21.02 -0.07
CA SER A 118 34.89 20.80 1.33
C SER A 118 33.55 21.43 1.65
N ALA A 119 33.17 22.51 0.97
CA ALA A 119 31.87 23.15 1.16
C ALA A 119 30.69 22.25 0.73
N GLN A 120 30.96 21.11 0.07
CA GLN A 120 29.97 20.16 -0.44
C GLN A 120 29.85 18.89 0.41
N CYS A 121 30.80 18.60 1.31
CA CYS A 121 30.63 17.53 2.28
C CYS A 121 29.91 18.06 3.53
N PRO A 122 28.79 17.43 3.95
CA PRO A 122 28.19 17.73 5.24
C PRO A 122 29.21 17.50 6.36
N ALA A 123 29.20 18.34 7.39
CA ALA A 123 29.99 18.10 8.60
C ALA A 123 29.60 16.74 9.19
N TYR A 124 30.59 15.87 9.42
CA TYR A 124 30.33 14.56 10.00
C TYR A 124 29.91 14.70 11.46
N ASP A 125 28.66 14.36 11.74
CA ASP A 125 28.19 14.12 13.09
C ASP A 125 28.32 12.61 13.38
N PRO A 126 29.25 12.18 14.26
CA PRO A 126 29.39 10.78 14.64
C PRO A 126 28.20 10.27 15.46
N THR A 127 27.31 11.16 15.94
CA THR A 127 26.14 10.75 16.70
C THR A 127 25.12 10.08 15.80
N PRO A 128 24.76 8.80 16.06
CA PRO A 128 23.80 8.11 15.21
C PRO A 128 22.44 8.78 15.29
N SER A 129 21.88 9.09 14.13
CA SER A 129 20.59 9.75 14.01
C SER A 129 19.77 9.14 12.88
N VAL A 130 18.45 9.27 13.00
CA VAL A 130 17.48 8.79 12.02
C VAL A 130 16.59 9.98 11.67
N THR A 131 16.53 10.32 10.39
CA THR A 131 15.65 11.35 9.86
C THR A 131 14.55 10.67 9.07
N ALA A 132 13.32 10.67 9.59
CA ALA A 132 12.16 10.18 8.87
C ALA A 132 11.53 11.30 8.02
N GLY A 133 11.07 10.95 6.83
CA GLY A 133 10.35 11.85 5.94
C GLY A 133 9.00 12.26 6.50
N ALA A 134 8.45 13.34 5.94
CA ALA A 134 7.14 13.84 6.33
C ALA A 134 6.03 12.84 5.95
N VAL A 135 5.03 12.71 6.83
CA VAL A 135 3.80 11.98 6.52
C VAL A 135 2.94 12.89 5.64
N THR A 136 2.64 12.46 4.41
CA THR A 136 1.83 13.25 3.47
C THR A 136 0.32 13.05 3.62
N LEU A 137 -0.09 12.08 4.44
CA LEU A 137 -1.48 11.75 4.71
C LEU A 137 -2.03 12.67 5.81
N ALA A 138 -3.07 13.44 5.52
CA ALA A 138 -3.79 14.22 6.54
C ALA A 138 -4.81 13.37 7.31
N SER A 139 -5.51 12.47 6.61
CA SER A 139 -6.47 11.52 7.17
C SER A 139 -6.45 10.23 6.36
N SER A 140 -6.69 9.10 7.01
CA SER A 140 -6.67 7.77 6.38
C SER A 140 -7.57 6.77 7.11
N CYS A 141 -7.84 5.63 6.47
CA CYS A 141 -8.59 4.54 7.06
C CYS A 141 -7.68 3.45 7.64
N PRO A 142 -8.17 2.67 8.61
CA PRO A 142 -7.57 1.39 8.92
C PRO A 142 -7.46 0.53 7.66
N GLY A 143 -6.27 0.01 7.37
CA GLY A 143 -5.91 -0.73 6.15
C GLY A 143 -5.26 0.11 5.05
N ALA A 144 -5.20 1.43 5.17
CA ALA A 144 -4.55 2.28 4.18
C ALA A 144 -3.03 2.04 4.13
N ALA A 145 -2.46 2.12 2.94
CA ALA A 145 -1.01 2.05 2.75
C ALA A 145 -0.36 3.36 3.23
N VAL A 146 0.86 3.23 3.76
CA VAL A 146 1.70 4.34 4.17
C VAL A 146 3.12 4.12 3.67
N GLU A 147 3.69 5.17 3.10
CA GLU A 147 5.06 5.22 2.60
C GLU A 147 5.85 6.22 3.45
N VAL A 148 6.91 5.76 4.11
CA VAL A 148 7.77 6.62 4.93
C VAL A 148 9.22 6.43 4.52
N PRO A 149 9.81 7.37 3.75
CA PRO A 149 11.23 7.38 3.49
C PRO A 149 11.99 7.76 4.77
N PHE A 150 13.20 7.25 4.95
CA PHE A 150 14.08 7.68 6.04
C PHE A 150 15.55 7.59 5.64
N THR A 151 16.35 8.41 6.29
CA THR A 151 17.81 8.42 6.16
C THR A 151 18.43 8.22 7.54
N ALA A 152 19.31 7.23 7.66
CA ALA A 152 20.15 7.01 8.83
C ALA A 152 21.52 7.67 8.62
N HIS A 153 22.02 8.37 9.64
CA HIS A 153 23.34 8.99 9.69
C HIS A 153 24.15 8.47 10.89
N GLY A 154 25.47 8.47 10.78
CA GLY A 154 26.36 7.98 11.84
C GLY A 154 26.53 6.46 11.84
N ALA A 155 27.13 5.92 12.91
CA ALA A 155 27.50 4.50 13.00
C ALA A 155 26.41 3.67 13.71
N PHE A 156 25.89 2.66 13.01
CA PHE A 156 25.00 1.63 13.56
C PHE A 156 25.70 0.27 13.61
N ALA A 157 25.27 -0.60 14.53
CA ALA A 157 25.80 -1.96 14.60
C ALA A 157 25.39 -2.77 13.34
N GLY A 158 26.21 -3.74 12.92
CA GLY A 158 25.92 -4.55 11.73
C GLY A 158 24.65 -5.42 11.83
N ASP A 159 24.19 -5.68 13.05
CA ASP A 159 22.94 -6.38 13.36
C ASP A 159 21.76 -5.41 13.65
N ASN A 160 21.97 -4.09 13.48
CA ASN A 160 20.92 -3.10 13.63
C ASN A 160 19.74 -3.38 12.68
N ARG A 161 18.55 -3.03 13.13
CA ARG A 161 17.32 -3.05 12.34
C ARG A 161 16.58 -1.75 12.54
N PHE A 162 16.07 -1.19 11.44
CA PHE A 162 15.14 -0.07 11.45
C PHE A 162 13.73 -0.63 11.37
N THR A 163 12.84 -0.12 12.21
CA THR A 163 11.42 -0.52 12.24
C THR A 163 10.54 0.71 12.17
N LEU A 164 9.50 0.68 11.33
CA LEU A 164 8.48 1.71 11.34
C LEU A 164 7.50 1.43 12.48
N GLN A 165 7.19 2.46 13.27
CA GLN A 165 6.33 2.36 14.43
C GLN A 165 5.20 3.39 14.36
N LEU A 166 3.99 2.92 14.68
CA LEU A 166 2.77 3.71 14.83
C LEU A 166 2.52 3.98 16.32
N SER A 167 2.23 5.23 16.66
CA SER A 167 1.82 5.64 18.00
C SER A 167 0.39 5.19 18.32
N ASP A 168 -0.07 5.48 19.54
CA ASP A 168 -1.52 5.47 19.82
C ASP A 168 -2.23 6.73 19.28
N ALA A 169 -3.55 6.79 19.46
CA ALA A 169 -4.42 7.88 19.00
C ALA A 169 -4.09 9.27 19.59
N SER A 170 -3.31 9.32 20.68
CA SER A 170 -2.85 10.56 21.32
C SER A 170 -1.45 10.99 20.88
N GLY A 171 -0.77 10.17 20.06
CA GLY A 171 0.59 10.41 19.60
C GLY A 171 1.67 9.82 20.49
N SER A 172 1.29 8.98 21.47
CA SER A 172 2.24 8.35 22.39
C SER A 172 2.83 7.06 21.83
N PHE A 173 4.14 6.88 21.99
CA PHE A 173 4.87 5.67 21.64
C PHE A 173 5.17 4.79 22.88
N ALA A 174 4.36 4.87 23.94
CA ALA A 174 4.54 4.04 25.13
C ALA A 174 4.33 2.54 24.85
N SER A 175 3.49 2.20 23.88
CA SER A 175 3.25 0.83 23.40
C SER A 175 3.00 0.86 21.90
N PRO A 176 4.05 1.10 21.09
CA PRO A 176 3.92 1.37 19.68
C PRO A 176 3.62 0.09 18.90
N THR A 177 2.91 0.24 17.78
CA THR A 177 2.67 -0.88 16.85
C THR A 177 3.70 -0.86 15.73
N THR A 178 4.45 -1.95 15.56
CA THR A 178 5.39 -2.08 14.43
C THR A 178 4.63 -2.30 13.12
N LEU A 179 5.01 -1.57 12.08
CA LEU A 179 4.43 -1.63 10.74
C LEU A 179 5.47 -2.16 9.73
N GLY A 180 5.04 -3.10 8.89
CA GLY A 180 5.88 -3.66 7.83
C GLY A 180 7.08 -4.47 8.33
N ASP A 181 7.95 -4.86 7.40
CA ASP A 181 9.17 -5.61 7.69
C ASP A 181 10.33 -4.67 8.07
N PRO A 182 11.22 -5.08 8.99
CA PRO A 182 12.40 -4.30 9.35
C PRO A 182 13.39 -4.14 8.19
N LEU A 183 14.03 -2.98 8.10
CA LEU A 183 15.09 -2.68 7.11
C LEU A 183 16.48 -2.67 7.75
N SER A 184 17.51 -2.96 6.96
CA SER A 184 18.92 -3.00 7.43
C SER A 184 19.72 -1.74 7.08
N ALA A 185 19.16 -0.85 6.27
CA ALA A 185 19.78 0.39 5.82
C ALA A 185 18.69 1.45 5.54
N SER A 186 19.10 2.70 5.29
CA SER A 186 18.22 3.77 4.81
C SER A 186 17.38 3.32 3.62
N GLY A 187 16.17 3.85 3.50
CA GLY A 187 15.25 3.45 2.44
C GLY A 187 13.84 3.96 2.69
N THR A 188 12.85 3.28 2.11
CA THR A 188 11.44 3.62 2.27
C THR A 188 10.70 2.42 2.84
N PHE A 189 9.94 2.65 3.92
CA PHE A 189 8.98 1.68 4.42
C PHE A 189 7.69 1.78 3.61
N SER A 190 7.24 0.66 3.07
CA SER A 190 5.93 0.47 2.46
C SER A 190 5.11 -0.43 3.38
N ALA A 191 4.16 0.13 4.12
CA ALA A 191 3.40 -0.61 5.12
C ALA A 191 1.90 -0.28 5.06
N THR A 192 1.10 -0.95 5.88
CA THR A 192 -0.34 -0.66 6.01
C THR A 192 -0.70 -0.38 7.46
N ILE A 193 -1.61 0.58 7.66
CA ILE A 193 -2.20 0.83 8.98
C ILE A 193 -3.07 -0.39 9.35
N PRO A 194 -2.92 -1.02 10.52
CA PRO A 194 -3.69 -2.20 10.89
C PRO A 194 -5.21 -1.95 10.83
N GLN A 195 -5.99 -2.92 10.36
CA GLN A 195 -7.45 -2.77 10.23
C GLN A 195 -8.17 -2.53 11.56
N GLY A 196 -7.60 -2.96 12.68
CA GLY A 196 -8.15 -2.78 14.03
C GLY A 196 -7.73 -1.47 14.71
N THR A 197 -7.02 -0.58 14.02
CA THR A 197 -6.55 0.69 14.60
C THR A 197 -7.74 1.57 15.00
N PRO A 198 -7.87 1.96 16.28
CA PRO A 198 -8.97 2.80 16.73
C PRO A 198 -8.97 4.18 16.04
N PRO A 199 -10.13 4.82 15.87
CA PRO A 199 -10.18 6.19 15.34
C PRO A 199 -9.46 7.19 16.25
N GLY A 200 -8.81 8.19 15.68
CA GLY A 200 -8.09 9.22 16.43
C GLY A 200 -7.32 10.20 15.54
N THR A 201 -7.07 11.40 16.03
CA THR A 201 -6.47 12.51 15.26
C THR A 201 -5.00 12.78 15.58
N GLY A 202 -4.45 12.13 16.62
CA GLY A 202 -3.11 12.38 17.13
C GLY A 202 -2.05 11.38 16.67
N TYR A 203 -2.34 10.51 15.69
CA TYR A 203 -1.39 9.47 15.30
C TYR A 203 -0.11 10.06 14.72
N ARG A 204 1.01 9.42 15.06
CA ARG A 204 2.38 9.77 14.66
C ARG A 204 3.09 8.51 14.18
N LEU A 205 4.06 8.71 13.29
CA LEU A 205 4.97 7.66 12.84
C LEU A 205 6.39 7.99 13.30
N ARG A 206 7.16 6.95 13.62
CA ARG A 206 8.61 7.08 13.82
C ARG A 206 9.34 5.88 13.27
N VAL A 207 10.59 6.08 12.90
CA VAL A 207 11.52 5.00 12.60
C VAL A 207 12.39 4.77 13.83
N HIS A 208 12.35 3.54 14.35
CA HIS A 208 13.15 3.12 15.50
C HIS A 208 14.32 2.24 15.03
N ALA A 209 15.54 2.67 15.31
CA ALA A 209 16.75 1.86 15.18
C ALA A 209 16.98 1.04 16.46
N THR A 210 17.42 -0.20 16.35
CA THR A 210 17.65 -1.06 17.52
C THR A 210 19.03 -0.85 18.16
N ARG A 211 20.07 -0.50 17.39
CA ARG A 211 21.48 -0.45 17.84
C ARG A 211 22.36 0.58 17.09
N PRO A 212 22.73 1.71 17.73
CA PRO A 212 22.17 2.18 18.99
C PRO A 212 20.67 2.47 18.87
N ALA A 213 19.98 2.44 20.01
CA ALA A 213 18.56 2.76 20.05
C ALA A 213 18.37 4.26 19.81
N VAL A 214 17.83 4.61 18.66
CA VAL A 214 17.57 6.00 18.25
C VAL A 214 16.25 6.05 17.50
N ASP A 215 15.44 7.06 17.83
CA ASP A 215 14.17 7.33 17.17
C ASP A 215 14.30 8.51 16.21
N GLY A 216 13.82 8.31 14.98
CA GLY A 216 13.58 9.36 14.01
C GLY A 216 12.10 9.59 13.85
N GLU A 217 11.56 10.65 14.45
CA GLU A 217 10.15 10.98 14.33
C GLU A 217 9.83 11.53 12.94
N ALA A 218 8.79 11.00 12.31
CA ALA A 218 8.26 11.58 11.08
C ALA A 218 7.59 12.92 11.38
N ALA A 219 7.73 13.88 10.48
CA ALA A 219 7.08 15.18 10.64
C ALA A 219 5.57 15.06 10.43
N GLY A 220 4.81 15.66 11.35
CA GLY A 220 3.35 15.76 11.29
C GLY A 220 2.59 14.75 12.16
N THR A 221 1.30 15.00 12.29
CA THR A 221 0.30 14.07 12.84
C THR A 221 -0.73 13.78 11.77
N PHE A 222 -1.43 12.66 11.86
CA PHE A 222 -2.51 12.32 10.94
C PHE A 222 -3.70 11.69 11.66
N GLU A 223 -4.86 11.76 11.00
CA GLU A 223 -6.08 11.13 11.48
C GLU A 223 -6.21 9.69 10.95
N VAL A 224 -6.54 8.76 11.84
CA VAL A 224 -7.17 7.49 11.49
C VAL A 224 -8.67 7.69 11.66
N ALA A 225 -9.40 7.78 10.56
CA ALA A 225 -10.82 8.08 10.55
C ALA A 225 -11.65 6.85 10.94
N ALA A 226 -12.78 7.10 11.63
CA ALA A 226 -13.76 6.07 11.90
C ALA A 226 -14.39 5.57 10.59
N ARG A 227 -14.55 4.25 10.43
CA ARG A 227 -15.26 3.71 9.25
C ARG A 227 -16.74 4.11 9.32
N PRO A 228 -17.32 4.70 8.26
CA PRO A 228 -18.74 4.95 8.22
C PRO A 228 -19.48 3.61 8.18
N THR A 229 -20.72 3.58 8.67
CA THR A 229 -21.58 2.40 8.60
C THR A 229 -22.77 2.71 7.70
N ALA A 230 -22.73 2.22 6.45
CA ALA A 230 -23.89 2.22 5.57
C ALA A 230 -25.05 1.42 6.18
N ALA A 231 -26.21 2.04 6.27
CA ALA A 231 -27.47 1.40 6.63
C ALA A 231 -28.63 2.16 5.99
N PHE A 232 -29.68 1.44 5.61
CA PHE A 232 -30.91 2.05 5.11
C PHE A 232 -32.11 1.14 5.36
N THR A 233 -33.32 1.70 5.30
CA THR A 233 -34.59 0.96 5.33
C THR A 233 -35.36 1.18 4.04
N MET A 234 -36.25 0.23 3.74
CA MET A 234 -37.15 0.28 2.59
C MET A 234 -38.58 0.19 3.13
N SER A 235 -39.49 0.97 2.57
CA SER A 235 -40.92 0.93 2.94
C SER A 235 -41.56 -0.45 2.72
N ALA A 236 -41.09 -1.21 1.74
CA ALA A 236 -41.50 -2.59 1.48
C ALA A 236 -40.34 -3.40 0.86
N ALA A 237 -40.32 -4.71 1.14
CA ALA A 237 -39.37 -5.65 0.53
C ALA A 237 -39.99 -6.42 -0.67
N THR A 238 -41.31 -6.34 -0.85
CA THR A 238 -42.01 -6.95 -1.98
C THR A 238 -43.10 -6.00 -2.45
N VAL A 239 -43.13 -5.70 -3.75
CA VAL A 239 -44.07 -4.78 -4.37
C VAL A 239 -44.49 -5.26 -5.76
N LEU A 240 -45.59 -4.71 -6.29
CA LEU A 240 -45.92 -4.88 -7.71
C LEU A 240 -45.06 -3.94 -8.57
N GLU A 241 -44.84 -4.32 -9.83
CA GLU A 241 -44.25 -3.44 -10.84
C GLU A 241 -44.93 -2.06 -10.85
N GLY A 242 -44.14 -1.01 -11.07
CA GLY A 242 -44.58 0.39 -11.04
C GLY A 242 -44.86 0.95 -9.64
N THR A 243 -44.89 0.13 -8.58
CA THR A 243 -45.11 0.62 -7.21
C THR A 243 -43.85 1.31 -6.67
N ALA A 244 -44.04 2.51 -6.12
CA ALA A 244 -42.97 3.28 -5.50
C ALA A 244 -42.53 2.69 -4.15
N VAL A 245 -41.23 2.42 -4.00
CA VAL A 245 -40.60 2.03 -2.74
C VAL A 245 -39.77 3.20 -2.23
N THR A 246 -40.18 3.77 -1.10
CA THR A 246 -39.39 4.78 -0.39
C THR A 246 -38.17 4.14 0.29
N MET A 247 -37.00 4.73 0.06
CA MET A 247 -35.75 4.42 0.75
C MET A 247 -35.48 5.49 1.80
N THR A 248 -34.98 5.07 2.96
CA THR A 248 -34.61 6.00 4.04
C THR A 248 -33.22 5.65 4.54
N ASN A 249 -32.33 6.64 4.54
CA ASN A 249 -30.98 6.46 5.02
C ASN A 249 -30.94 6.33 6.54
N ALA A 250 -30.15 5.40 7.03
CA ALA A 250 -29.88 5.18 8.45
C ALA A 250 -28.37 5.07 8.74
N SER A 251 -27.54 5.54 7.82
CA SER A 251 -26.09 5.43 7.87
C SER A 251 -25.50 6.36 8.92
N THR A 252 -24.35 5.98 9.48
CA THR A 252 -23.63 6.79 10.48
C THR A 252 -22.19 7.06 10.02
N GLY A 253 -21.64 8.22 10.42
CA GLY A 253 -20.25 8.60 10.12
C GLY A 253 -19.96 8.92 8.64
N ALA A 254 -20.99 9.01 7.80
CA ALA A 254 -20.87 9.26 6.36
C ALA A 254 -20.97 10.75 6.03
N THR A 255 -20.19 11.19 5.04
CA THR A 255 -20.26 12.53 4.43
C THR A 255 -20.53 12.49 2.92
N SER A 256 -20.55 11.29 2.33
CA SER A 256 -20.90 11.07 0.92
C SER A 256 -21.72 9.79 0.76
N TYR A 257 -22.56 9.76 -0.27
CA TYR A 257 -23.52 8.69 -0.53
C TYR A 257 -23.52 8.34 -2.02
N ALA A 258 -23.70 7.06 -2.31
CA ALA A 258 -23.85 6.56 -3.68
C ALA A 258 -24.82 5.37 -3.66
N TRP A 259 -26.00 5.60 -4.24
CA TRP A 259 -27.05 4.61 -4.37
C TRP A 259 -27.08 4.01 -5.77
N THR A 260 -27.33 2.71 -5.85
CA THR A 260 -27.65 2.01 -7.10
C THR A 260 -28.84 1.10 -6.85
N PHE A 261 -29.90 1.20 -7.65
CA PHE A 261 -31.14 0.48 -7.39
C PHE A 261 -31.29 -0.82 -8.18
N GLY A 262 -30.44 -1.02 -9.19
CA GLY A 262 -30.36 -2.24 -9.98
C GLY A 262 -31.63 -2.58 -10.77
N GLY A 263 -31.52 -3.50 -11.72
CA GLY A 263 -32.68 -4.14 -12.38
C GLY A 263 -33.72 -3.19 -13.00
N GLY A 264 -33.28 -2.02 -13.50
CA GLY A 264 -34.14 -1.01 -14.14
C GLY A 264 -34.87 -0.08 -13.17
N GLY A 265 -34.36 0.11 -11.96
CA GLY A 265 -34.92 1.09 -11.01
C GLY A 265 -34.88 2.51 -11.58
N GLU A 266 -35.94 3.27 -11.35
CA GLU A 266 -36.04 4.69 -11.71
C GLU A 266 -36.19 5.55 -10.44
N PRO A 267 -35.25 6.46 -10.14
CA PRO A 267 -33.98 6.67 -10.86
C PRO A 267 -33.05 5.46 -10.74
N ALA A 268 -32.06 5.33 -11.64
CA ALA A 268 -31.10 4.20 -11.60
C ALA A 268 -30.03 4.35 -10.50
N THR A 269 -29.65 5.60 -10.19
CA THR A 269 -28.65 5.96 -9.18
C THR A 269 -29.04 7.24 -8.46
N TYR A 270 -28.44 7.49 -7.31
CA TYR A 270 -28.63 8.72 -6.54
C TYR A 270 -27.38 9.03 -5.68
N ALA A 271 -27.08 10.30 -5.44
CA ALA A 271 -25.80 10.71 -4.82
C ALA A 271 -25.95 11.46 -3.48
N ASP A 272 -27.18 11.76 -3.04
CA ASP A 272 -27.42 12.39 -1.74
C ASP A 272 -27.91 11.37 -0.69
N ALA A 273 -28.09 11.84 0.54
CA ALA A 273 -28.42 10.99 1.68
C ALA A 273 -29.71 10.20 1.44
N ASP A 274 -30.80 10.85 1.00
CA ASP A 274 -32.13 10.24 0.89
C ASP A 274 -32.66 10.33 -0.53
N PRO A 275 -32.72 9.21 -1.29
CA PRO A 275 -33.15 9.20 -2.68
C PRO A 275 -34.67 9.33 -2.88
N GLY A 276 -35.44 9.30 -1.79
CA GLY A 276 -36.90 9.31 -1.85
C GLY A 276 -37.46 7.97 -2.35
N SER A 277 -38.31 8.02 -3.38
CA SER A 277 -38.99 6.84 -3.93
C SER A 277 -38.33 6.33 -5.21
N VAL A 278 -38.26 4.99 -5.33
CA VAL A 278 -37.78 4.29 -6.52
C VAL A 278 -38.85 3.33 -7.02
N THR A 279 -39.02 3.24 -8.34
CA THR A 279 -39.95 2.30 -8.99
C THR A 279 -39.20 1.33 -9.90
N TRP A 280 -39.80 0.18 -10.19
CA TRP A 280 -39.29 -0.79 -11.16
C TRP A 280 -40.42 -1.22 -12.09
N ALA A 281 -40.19 -1.15 -13.40
CA ALA A 281 -41.19 -1.51 -14.41
C ALA A 281 -41.25 -3.00 -14.72
N GLU A 282 -40.19 -3.75 -14.41
CA GLU A 282 -40.09 -5.17 -14.71
C GLU A 282 -40.02 -5.98 -13.41
N GLU A 283 -40.63 -7.16 -13.39
CA GLU A 283 -40.58 -8.09 -12.26
C GLU A 283 -39.17 -8.65 -11.97
N GLY A 284 -39.07 -9.40 -10.88
CA GLY A 284 -37.86 -10.07 -10.42
C GLY A 284 -37.22 -9.42 -9.20
N ALA A 285 -36.18 -10.07 -8.68
CA ALA A 285 -35.40 -9.56 -7.55
C ALA A 285 -34.49 -8.40 -8.00
N LYS A 286 -34.58 -7.27 -7.31
CA LYS A 286 -33.82 -6.05 -7.55
C LYS A 286 -32.86 -5.81 -6.40
N SER A 287 -31.59 -5.58 -6.71
CA SER A 287 -30.55 -5.32 -5.70
C SER A 287 -30.36 -3.81 -5.53
N VAL A 288 -30.70 -3.31 -4.35
CA VAL A 288 -30.48 -1.93 -3.95
C VAL A 288 -29.21 -1.87 -3.10
N SER A 289 -28.22 -1.10 -3.53
CA SER A 289 -26.95 -0.90 -2.82
C SER A 289 -26.78 0.55 -2.43
N LEU A 290 -26.33 0.77 -1.21
CA LEU A 290 -25.88 2.06 -0.69
C LEU A 290 -24.39 1.93 -0.33
N THR A 291 -23.55 2.69 -0.99
CA THR A 291 -22.16 2.91 -0.60
C THR A 291 -22.06 4.28 0.06
N VAL A 292 -21.55 4.33 1.29
CA VAL A 292 -21.27 5.59 1.98
C VAL A 292 -19.78 5.79 2.14
N GLY A 293 -19.35 7.05 2.10
CA GLY A 293 -17.96 7.45 2.28
C GLY A 293 -17.80 8.53 3.35
N ASN A 294 -16.57 8.77 3.80
CA ASN A 294 -16.22 9.92 4.64
C ASN A 294 -14.95 10.65 4.17
N ALA A 295 -14.62 11.78 4.81
CA ALA A 295 -13.47 12.60 4.45
C ALA A 295 -12.11 11.88 4.59
N GLY A 296 -12.03 10.83 5.41
CA GLY A 296 -10.83 9.99 5.54
C GLY A 296 -10.65 8.97 4.41
N GLY A 297 -11.55 8.95 3.42
CA GLY A 297 -11.55 7.99 2.32
C GLY A 297 -12.15 6.63 2.69
N CYS A 298 -12.82 6.52 3.84
CA CYS A 298 -13.35 5.25 4.32
C CYS A 298 -14.72 5.02 3.73
N PHE A 299 -14.97 3.79 3.29
CA PHE A 299 -16.24 3.40 2.70
C PHE A 299 -16.83 2.16 3.37
N HIS A 300 -18.16 2.07 3.30
CA HIS A 300 -18.94 0.89 3.64
C HIS A 300 -20.09 0.76 2.66
N THR A 301 -20.37 -0.47 2.25
CA THR A 301 -21.46 -0.76 1.32
C THR A 301 -22.41 -1.76 1.96
N VAL A 302 -23.71 -1.48 1.85
CA VAL A 302 -24.76 -2.42 2.22
C VAL A 302 -25.69 -2.63 1.02
N THR A 303 -26.09 -3.88 0.80
CA THR A 303 -27.02 -4.27 -0.27
C THR A 303 -28.22 -4.97 0.33
N LYS A 304 -29.41 -4.58 -0.12
CA LYS A 304 -30.69 -5.23 0.21
C LYS A 304 -31.43 -5.58 -1.08
N GLN A 305 -32.39 -6.49 -0.99
CA GLN A 305 -33.21 -6.87 -2.14
C GLN A 305 -34.66 -6.42 -1.99
N VAL A 306 -35.23 -6.00 -3.12
CA VAL A 306 -36.67 -5.78 -3.31
C VAL A 306 -37.15 -6.80 -4.33
N THR A 307 -38.21 -7.54 -4.02
CA THR A 307 -38.87 -8.44 -4.98
C THR A 307 -40.00 -7.70 -5.68
N VAL A 308 -39.88 -7.54 -6.99
CA VAL A 308 -40.93 -6.95 -7.83
C VAL A 308 -41.73 -8.07 -8.46
N LEU A 309 -43.04 -8.04 -8.28
CA LEU A 309 -43.98 -9.01 -8.86
C LEU A 309 -44.72 -8.36 -10.03
N SER A 310 -45.01 -9.12 -11.08
CA SER A 310 -45.91 -8.67 -12.14
C SER A 310 -47.31 -9.24 -11.95
N CYS A 311 -48.33 -8.44 -12.31
CA CYS A 311 -49.68 -8.95 -12.55
C CYS A 311 -49.86 -9.45 -14.00
N HIS A 312 -48.86 -9.22 -14.86
CA HIS A 312 -48.81 -9.65 -16.26
C HIS A 312 -47.55 -10.50 -16.51
N PRO A 313 -47.47 -11.69 -15.90
CA PRO A 313 -46.26 -12.49 -16.00
C PRO A 313 -46.01 -12.92 -17.44
N LYS A 314 -44.78 -12.75 -17.91
CA LYS A 314 -44.39 -13.12 -19.28
C LYS A 314 -44.46 -14.65 -19.42
N VAL A 315 -45.23 -15.14 -20.39
CA VAL A 315 -45.30 -16.57 -20.70
C VAL A 315 -43.90 -17.09 -21.06
N PRO A 316 -43.36 -18.11 -20.36
CA PRO A 316 -42.05 -18.67 -20.65
C PRO A 316 -41.98 -19.24 -22.08
N GLY A 317 -40.86 -19.04 -22.78
CA GLY A 317 -40.70 -19.55 -24.15
C GLY A 317 -40.70 -21.08 -24.27
N ASN A 318 -40.54 -21.79 -23.16
CA ASN A 318 -40.67 -23.25 -23.08
C ASN A 318 -42.08 -23.72 -22.65
N ALA A 319 -43.05 -22.80 -22.56
CA ALA A 319 -44.41 -23.16 -22.21
C ALA A 319 -45.03 -24.05 -23.29
N GLN A 320 -45.67 -25.13 -22.86
CA GLN A 320 -46.49 -25.96 -23.73
C GLN A 320 -47.71 -25.14 -24.18
N VAL A 321 -47.80 -24.84 -25.48
CA VAL A 321 -48.93 -24.11 -26.06
C VAL A 321 -50.12 -25.05 -26.28
N VAL A 322 -51.29 -24.66 -25.79
CA VAL A 322 -52.53 -25.44 -25.85
C VAL A 322 -53.62 -24.62 -26.54
N THR A 323 -53.89 -24.93 -27.81
CA THR A 323 -54.94 -24.28 -28.64
C THR A 323 -56.20 -25.13 -28.81
N GLY A 324 -56.23 -26.32 -28.22
CA GLY A 324 -57.34 -27.27 -28.25
C GLY A 324 -57.42 -28.02 -26.91
N THR A 325 -57.62 -29.33 -26.91
CA THR A 325 -57.55 -30.13 -25.67
C THR A 325 -56.13 -30.64 -25.40
N GLY A 326 -55.64 -30.46 -24.19
CA GLY A 326 -54.34 -30.92 -23.74
C GLY A 326 -54.39 -31.56 -22.35
N SER A 327 -53.45 -32.44 -22.05
CA SER A 327 -53.24 -32.97 -20.70
C SER A 327 -51.77 -33.19 -20.43
N GLY A 328 -51.37 -33.19 -19.16
CA GLY A 328 -50.01 -33.52 -18.77
C GLY A 328 -49.88 -33.87 -17.29
N GLY A 329 -48.84 -34.62 -16.96
CA GLY A 329 -48.46 -35.07 -15.62
C GLY A 329 -46.97 -34.83 -15.39
N GLY A 330 -46.56 -34.44 -14.18
CA GLY A 330 -45.15 -34.24 -13.83
C GLY A 330 -44.81 -32.86 -13.24
N GLY A 331 -43.65 -32.75 -12.60
CA GLY A 331 -43.19 -31.51 -11.95
C GLY A 331 -42.42 -30.58 -12.89
N GLY A 332 -42.65 -29.27 -12.79
CA GLY A 332 -41.87 -28.22 -13.44
C GLY A 332 -42.36 -27.80 -14.85
N VAL A 333 -43.65 -27.98 -15.15
CA VAL A 333 -44.20 -27.69 -16.49
C VAL A 333 -44.79 -26.28 -16.55
N ASN A 334 -44.37 -25.50 -17.54
CA ASN A 334 -45.03 -24.24 -17.93
C ASN A 334 -46.06 -24.54 -19.03
N VAL A 335 -47.30 -24.07 -18.89
CA VAL A 335 -48.38 -24.33 -19.85
C VAL A 335 -49.06 -23.01 -20.22
N TRP A 336 -49.20 -22.74 -21.51
CA TRP A 336 -49.95 -21.58 -22.03
C TRP A 336 -51.20 -22.07 -22.76
N VAL A 337 -52.36 -21.78 -22.19
CA VAL A 337 -53.67 -22.13 -22.74
C VAL A 337 -54.22 -20.91 -23.48
N CYS A 338 -54.29 -21.01 -24.80
CA CYS A 338 -54.83 -19.96 -25.65
C CYS A 338 -56.37 -19.93 -25.59
N ASP A 339 -56.97 -18.88 -26.16
CA ASP A 339 -58.44 -18.81 -26.34
C ASP A 339 -59.00 -20.09 -27.00
N GLY A 340 -60.10 -20.60 -26.43
CA GLY A 340 -60.74 -21.86 -26.83
C GLY A 340 -59.99 -23.14 -26.41
N GLY A 341 -58.79 -23.02 -25.83
CA GLY A 341 -58.01 -24.14 -25.31
C GLY A 341 -58.55 -24.71 -23.99
N SER A 342 -58.28 -26.00 -23.73
CA SER A 342 -58.58 -26.65 -22.46
C SER A 342 -57.45 -27.58 -22.02
N TYR A 343 -56.89 -27.35 -20.82
CA TYR A 343 -55.80 -28.17 -20.29
C TYR A 343 -56.17 -28.92 -19.01
N SER A 344 -55.94 -30.23 -18.99
CA SER A 344 -56.09 -31.08 -17.79
C SER A 344 -54.73 -31.31 -17.12
N ALA A 345 -54.49 -30.63 -16.00
CA ALA A 345 -53.27 -30.75 -15.22
C ALA A 345 -53.39 -31.88 -14.19
N GLY A 346 -52.67 -32.98 -14.41
CA GLY A 346 -52.51 -34.08 -13.46
C GLY A 346 -51.64 -33.70 -12.25
N GLY A 347 -51.16 -34.67 -11.48
CA GLY A 347 -50.34 -34.39 -10.29
C GLY A 347 -48.93 -33.89 -10.62
N GLY A 348 -48.43 -32.87 -9.90
CA GLY A 348 -47.12 -32.27 -10.18
C GLY A 348 -46.95 -30.83 -9.71
N SER A 349 -46.05 -30.10 -10.36
CA SER A 349 -45.81 -28.66 -10.13
C SER A 349 -45.96 -27.92 -11.44
N TYR A 350 -46.92 -27.00 -11.54
CA TYR A 350 -47.28 -26.30 -12.77
C TYR A 350 -47.27 -24.78 -12.62
N SER A 351 -46.86 -24.10 -13.68
CA SER A 351 -47.18 -22.68 -13.93
C SER A 351 -48.08 -22.61 -15.16
N ILE A 352 -49.35 -22.27 -14.98
CA ILE A 352 -50.36 -22.27 -16.04
C ILE A 352 -50.76 -20.82 -16.36
N PHE A 353 -50.65 -20.43 -17.61
CA PHE A 353 -51.02 -19.12 -18.16
C PHE A 353 -52.24 -19.31 -19.05
N VAL A 354 -53.36 -18.67 -18.71
CA VAL A 354 -54.65 -18.88 -19.40
C VAL A 354 -55.11 -17.55 -20.00
N GLU A 355 -55.30 -17.52 -21.32
CA GLU A 355 -55.90 -16.39 -22.04
C GLU A 355 -57.42 -16.31 -21.83
N PRO A 356 -58.06 -15.16 -22.10
CA PRO A 356 -59.51 -15.06 -22.07
C PRO A 356 -60.15 -16.12 -22.97
N GLY A 357 -61.10 -16.89 -22.44
CA GLY A 357 -61.78 -17.99 -23.15
C GLY A 357 -61.09 -19.37 -23.05
N GLY A 358 -59.85 -19.43 -22.54
CA GLY A 358 -59.18 -20.69 -22.20
C GLY A 358 -59.70 -21.30 -20.89
N THR A 359 -59.53 -22.61 -20.73
CA THR A 359 -59.92 -23.33 -19.50
C THR A 359 -58.82 -24.25 -19.00
N TYR A 360 -58.77 -24.49 -17.70
CA TYR A 360 -57.92 -25.53 -17.13
C TYR A 360 -58.68 -26.31 -16.05
N THR A 361 -58.34 -27.59 -15.92
CA THR A 361 -58.91 -28.49 -14.90
C THR A 361 -57.78 -29.16 -14.13
N ARG A 362 -57.86 -29.15 -12.80
CA ARG A 362 -56.92 -29.90 -11.94
C ARG A 362 -57.48 -31.29 -11.70
N THR A 363 -56.72 -32.32 -12.06
CA THR A 363 -57.13 -33.73 -11.94
C THR A 363 -56.26 -34.54 -10.98
N GLY A 364 -55.21 -33.93 -10.39
CA GLY A 364 -54.33 -34.54 -9.40
C GLY A 364 -53.89 -33.59 -8.28
N GLY A 365 -53.12 -34.10 -7.32
CA GLY A 365 -52.52 -33.30 -6.23
C GLY A 365 -51.17 -32.70 -6.62
N GLY A 366 -50.82 -31.54 -6.07
CA GLY A 366 -49.59 -30.85 -6.45
C GLY A 366 -49.58 -29.35 -6.16
N SER A 367 -48.53 -28.66 -6.61
CA SER A 367 -48.42 -27.20 -6.56
C SER A 367 -48.79 -26.58 -7.91
N TYR A 368 -49.75 -25.67 -7.93
CA TYR A 368 -50.22 -25.05 -9.17
C TYR A 368 -50.25 -23.53 -8.99
N THR A 369 -49.38 -22.83 -9.72
CA THR A 369 -49.46 -21.39 -9.89
C THR A 369 -50.21 -21.11 -11.17
N VAL A 370 -51.30 -20.34 -11.10
CA VAL A 370 -52.16 -20.08 -12.26
C VAL A 370 -52.29 -18.57 -12.46
N TYR A 371 -52.05 -18.15 -13.68
CA TYR A 371 -52.18 -16.78 -14.15
C TYR A 371 -53.31 -16.76 -15.17
N VAL A 372 -54.38 -16.04 -14.86
CA VAL A 372 -55.55 -15.89 -15.74
C VAL A 372 -55.57 -14.45 -16.21
N ALA A 373 -55.57 -14.25 -17.52
CA ALA A 373 -55.79 -12.94 -18.10
C ALA A 373 -57.30 -12.61 -18.03
N ASP A 374 -57.61 -11.41 -17.54
CA ASP A 374 -58.97 -10.88 -17.48
C ASP A 374 -59.52 -10.44 -18.85
#